data_AF-A0A359H172-F1
#
_entry.id   AF-A0A359H172-F1
#
_cell.length_a   1.000
_cell.length_b   1.000
_cell.length_c   1.000
_cell.angle_alpha   90.00
_cell.angle_beta   90.00
_cell.angle_gamma   90.00
#
_symmetry.space_group_name_H-M   'P 1'
#
loop_
_entity.id
_entity.type
_entity.pdbx_description
1 polymer ?
#
loop_
_entity_poly.entity_id
_entity_poly.type
_entity_poly.pdbx_seq_one_letter_code
_entity_poly.pdbx_strand_id
1 'polypeptide(L)'
;MKRIFFLSILCLCFTASYSQKVEVIISHYLFPQFTEGTILMKDGKINSLSLNFNSLTEEMVFKASSKVLAIVKGEIELVDTVYIKERKFVVLNNKFAELLYSRGIELYAEHKCSVIAPGKPGPYGTTSL
;
A
#
# COMPACT_ATOMS: atom_id res chain seq x y z
N MET A 1 39.33 27.10 -28.43
CA MET A 1 39.24 25.62 -28.48
C MET A 1 39.44 24.95 -27.12
N LYS A 2 40.52 25.23 -26.37
CA LYS A 2 40.80 24.59 -25.06
C LYS A 2 39.70 24.79 -23.99
N ARG A 3 39.06 25.96 -23.95
CA ARG A 3 37.95 26.27 -23.02
C ARG A 3 36.66 25.50 -23.32
N ILE A 4 36.38 25.20 -24.59
CA ILE A 4 35.20 24.43 -25.01
C ILE A 4 35.37 22.95 -24.64
N PHE A 5 36.60 22.44 -24.79
CA PHE A 5 36.96 21.08 -24.35
C PHE A 5 36.77 20.89 -22.83
N PHE A 6 37.17 21.89 -22.04
CA PHE A 6 37.00 21.88 -20.58
C PHE A 6 35.52 21.90 -20.17
N LEU A 7 34.69 22.67 -20.88
CA LEU A 7 33.25 22.74 -20.64
C LEU A 7 32.56 21.39 -20.97
N SER A 8 33.02 20.71 -22.01
CA SER A 8 32.49 19.40 -22.41
C SER A 8 32.82 18.31 -21.38
N ILE A 9 34.02 18.34 -20.79
CA ILE A 9 34.43 17.41 -19.72
C ILE A 9 33.64 17.65 -18.43
N LEU A 10 33.36 18.91 -18.08
CA LEU A 10 32.58 19.26 -16.88
C LEU A 10 31.11 18.78 -16.98
N CYS A 11 30.53 18.74 -18.17
CA CYS A 11 29.15 18.30 -18.41
C CYS A 11 28.99 16.77 -18.28
N LEU A 12 30.04 16.00 -18.61
CA LEU A 12 30.07 14.53 -18.47
C LEU A 12 30.13 14.04 -17.01
N CYS A 13 30.59 14.87 -16.07
CA CYS A 13 30.59 14.52 -14.63
C CYS A 13 29.20 14.63 -13.98
N PHE A 14 28.27 15.39 -14.58
CA PHE A 14 26.90 15.52 -14.05
C PHE A 14 25.96 14.37 -14.44
N THR A 15 26.39 13.51 -15.37
CA THR A 15 25.63 12.30 -15.75
C THR A 15 26.04 11.06 -14.97
N ALA A 16 26.69 11.21 -13.81
CA ALA A 16 26.81 10.12 -12.85
C ALA A 16 25.40 9.76 -12.34
N SER A 17 24.73 8.89 -13.10
CA SER A 17 23.39 8.43 -12.84
C SER A 17 23.32 7.82 -11.45
N TYR A 18 22.48 8.39 -10.59
CA TYR A 18 22.03 7.72 -9.38
C TYR A 18 21.22 6.49 -9.80
N SER A 19 21.89 5.34 -9.93
CA SER A 19 21.19 4.06 -9.83
C SER A 19 20.75 3.93 -8.38
N GLN A 20 19.62 4.54 -8.02
CA GLN A 20 18.96 4.23 -6.76
C GLN A 20 18.64 2.74 -6.84
N LYS A 21 19.33 1.92 -6.04
CA LYS A 21 18.81 0.60 -5.70
C LYS A 21 17.48 0.90 -5.03
N VAL A 22 16.38 0.77 -5.79
CA VAL A 22 15.05 0.72 -5.19
C VAL A 22 15.09 -0.52 -4.33
N GLU A 23 15.36 -0.33 -3.05
CA GLU A 23 15.18 -1.38 -2.07
C GLU A 23 13.74 -1.85 -2.28
N VAL A 24 13.58 -3.11 -2.68
CA VAL A 24 12.24 -3.69 -2.83
C VAL A 24 11.70 -3.80 -1.41
N ILE A 25 11.06 -2.74 -0.95
CA ILE A 25 10.33 -2.75 0.31
C ILE A 25 9.16 -3.68 0.05
N ILE A 26 9.29 -4.93 0.49
CA ILE A 26 8.20 -5.89 0.50
C ILE A 26 7.19 -5.35 1.52
N SER A 27 6.25 -4.56 1.02
CA SER A 27 5.18 -3.98 1.79
C SER A 27 3.95 -4.88 1.66
N HIS A 28 3.37 -5.27 2.78
CA HIS A 28 2.03 -5.86 2.79
C HIS A 28 0.92 -4.81 2.60
N TYR A 29 1.27 -3.53 2.51
CA TYR A 29 0.30 -2.47 2.34
C TYR A 29 -0.06 -2.25 0.89
N LEU A 30 -1.36 -2.05 0.64
CA LEU A 30 -1.92 -1.81 -0.67
C LEU A 30 -1.49 -0.46 -1.26
N PHE A 31 -1.29 0.56 -0.40
CA PHE A 31 -0.78 1.87 -0.82
C PHE A 31 0.70 2.01 -0.43
N PRO A 32 1.56 2.60 -1.28
CA PRO A 32 2.99 2.80 -0.99
C PRO A 32 3.27 3.58 0.30
N GLN A 33 2.34 4.45 0.69
CA GLN A 33 2.39 5.22 1.91
C GLN A 33 0.98 5.40 2.48
N PHE A 34 0.89 5.61 3.79
CA PHE A 34 -0.35 6.03 4.42
C PHE A 34 -0.83 7.33 3.79
N THR A 35 -2.07 7.35 3.34
CA THR A 35 -2.65 8.44 2.57
C THR A 35 -3.89 8.95 3.31
N GLU A 36 -4.13 10.25 3.28
CA GLU A 36 -5.39 10.78 3.78
C GLU A 36 -6.59 10.10 3.11
N GLY A 37 -7.53 9.70 3.94
CA GLY A 37 -8.76 9.05 3.55
C GLY A 37 -9.85 9.32 4.57
N THR A 38 -11.05 8.91 4.21
CA THR A 38 -12.26 9.21 4.97
C THR A 38 -13.02 7.93 5.24
N ILE A 39 -13.35 7.70 6.51
CA ILE A 39 -14.23 6.61 6.96
C ILE A 39 -15.61 7.22 7.19
N LEU A 40 -16.58 6.76 6.40
CA LEU A 40 -18.00 7.01 6.63
C LEU A 40 -18.54 5.89 7.52
N MET A 41 -19.06 6.27 8.67
CA MET A 41 -19.73 5.36 9.61
C MET A 41 -21.21 5.25 9.25
N LYS A 42 -21.85 4.13 9.61
CA LYS A 42 -23.28 3.91 9.38
C LYS A 42 -24.19 4.89 10.14
N ASP A 43 -23.70 5.46 11.23
CA ASP A 43 -24.40 6.53 11.97
C ASP A 43 -24.24 7.91 11.31
N GLY A 44 -23.58 8.00 10.16
CA GLY A 44 -23.34 9.22 9.41
C GLY A 44 -22.11 10.01 9.87
N LYS A 45 -21.39 9.57 10.91
CA LYS A 45 -20.13 10.21 11.30
C LYS A 45 -19.07 10.02 10.23
N ILE A 46 -18.25 11.06 10.06
CA ILE A 46 -17.18 11.10 9.08
C ILE A 46 -15.87 11.32 9.82
N ASN A 47 -14.94 10.38 9.67
CA ASN A 47 -13.60 10.46 10.27
C ASN A 47 -12.55 10.54 9.17
N SER A 48 -11.79 11.64 9.12
CA SER A 48 -10.68 11.82 8.18
C SER A 48 -9.36 11.53 8.88
N LEU A 49 -8.62 10.54 8.37
CA LEU A 49 -7.40 10.01 8.98
C LEU A 49 -6.39 9.62 7.89
N SER A 50 -5.14 9.37 8.29
CA SER A 50 -4.13 8.80 7.40
C SER A 50 -4.30 7.27 7.38
N LEU A 51 -4.80 6.73 6.26
CA LEU A 51 -5.24 5.34 6.09
C LEU A 51 -4.32 4.53 5.16
N ASN A 52 -4.36 3.21 5.30
CA ASN A 52 -3.84 2.24 4.35
C ASN A 52 -4.62 0.91 4.52
N PHE A 53 -4.39 -0.04 3.62
CA PHE A 53 -4.96 -1.38 3.72
C PHE A 53 -3.84 -2.41 3.85
N ASN A 54 -3.89 -3.24 4.89
CA ASN A 54 -2.94 -4.32 5.10
C ASN A 54 -3.44 -5.58 4.40
N SER A 55 -2.83 -5.95 3.28
CA SER A 55 -3.22 -7.12 2.49
C SER A 55 -2.83 -8.46 3.13
N LEU A 56 -1.97 -8.44 4.17
CA LEU A 56 -1.60 -9.65 4.92
C LEU A 56 -2.66 -9.99 5.97
N THR A 57 -3.16 -8.99 6.69
CA THR A 57 -4.22 -9.17 7.70
C THR A 57 -5.63 -8.93 7.17
N GLU A 58 -5.75 -8.41 5.94
CA GLU A 58 -7.00 -8.01 5.29
C GLU A 58 -7.76 -6.90 6.05
N GLU A 59 -7.03 -6.01 6.72
CA GLU A 59 -7.56 -4.97 7.60
C GLU A 59 -7.31 -3.56 7.08
N MET A 60 -8.29 -2.68 7.29
CA MET A 60 -8.11 -1.24 7.14
C MET A 60 -7.32 -0.72 8.35
N VAL A 61 -6.23 -0.01 8.09
CA VAL A 61 -5.34 0.52 9.12
C VAL A 61 -5.22 2.04 9.04
N PHE A 62 -4.98 2.68 10.17
CA PHE A 62 -4.77 4.12 10.26
C PHE A 62 -3.60 4.46 11.17
N LYS A 63 -2.95 5.61 10.93
CA LYS A 63 -1.93 6.14 11.84
C LYS A 63 -2.59 6.95 12.95
N ALA A 64 -2.34 6.54 14.19
CA ALA A 64 -2.63 7.32 15.38
C ALA A 64 -1.32 7.69 16.06
N SER A 65 -0.93 8.96 15.95
CA SER A 65 0.38 9.46 16.40
C SER A 65 1.54 8.68 15.76
N SER A 66 2.25 7.85 16.54
CA SER A 66 3.38 7.02 16.09
C SER A 66 3.02 5.53 15.93
N LYS A 67 1.76 5.15 16.12
CA LYS A 67 1.29 3.77 16.02
C LYS A 67 0.40 3.57 14.79
N VAL A 68 0.48 2.38 14.21
CA VAL A 68 -0.49 1.90 13.21
C VAL A 68 -1.51 1.04 13.93
N LEU A 69 -2.79 1.40 13.80
CA LEU A 69 -3.91 0.70 14.41
C LEU A 69 -4.84 0.16 13.31
N ALA A 70 -5.45 -0.99 13.55
CA ALA A 70 -6.44 -1.58 12.66
C ALA A 70 -7.86 -1.25 13.12
N ILE A 71 -8.79 -1.14 12.18
CA ILE A 71 -10.22 -1.17 12.50
C ILE A 71 -10.57 -2.61 12.87
N VAL A 72 -10.86 -2.86 14.14
CA VAL A 72 -11.10 -4.21 14.66
C VAL A 72 -12.43 -4.78 14.18
N LYS A 73 -12.59 -6.11 14.23
CA LYS A 73 -13.82 -6.81 13.83
C LYS A 73 -15.10 -6.33 14.55
N GLY A 74 -15.01 -5.76 15.76
CA GLY A 74 -16.17 -5.19 16.44
C GLY A 74 -16.59 -3.82 15.90
N GLU A 75 -15.68 -3.10 15.24
CA GLU A 75 -15.91 -1.75 14.69
C GLU A 75 -16.18 -1.77 13.19
N ILE A 76 -15.74 -2.82 12.47
CA ILE A 76 -15.95 -2.95 11.03
C ILE A 76 -17.44 -2.93 10.66
N GLU A 77 -18.31 -3.49 11.52
CA GLU A 77 -19.76 -3.50 11.29
C GLU A 77 -20.39 -2.11 11.40
N LEU A 78 -19.70 -1.17 12.06
CA LEU A 78 -20.12 0.22 12.20
C LEU A 78 -19.66 1.08 11.02
N VAL A 79 -18.72 0.58 10.21
CA VAL A 79 -18.24 1.24 9.00
C VAL A 79 -19.24 1.01 7.87
N ASP A 80 -19.58 2.10 7.17
CA ASP A 80 -20.35 2.04 5.93
C ASP A 80 -19.39 1.92 4.74
N THR A 81 -18.53 2.92 4.57
CA THR A 81 -17.63 3.04 3.42
C THR A 81 -16.31 3.68 3.84
N VAL A 82 -15.21 3.26 3.23
CA VAL A 82 -13.90 3.92 3.35
C VAL A 82 -13.45 4.44 1.99
N TYR A 83 -13.02 5.70 1.95
CA TYR A 83 -12.46 6.33 0.76
C TYR A 83 -10.97 6.60 0.98
N ILE A 84 -10.12 6.15 0.05
CA ILE A 84 -8.68 6.47 0.04
C ILE A 84 -8.32 6.88 -1.38
N LYS A 85 -7.99 8.16 -1.58
CA LYS A 85 -7.88 8.77 -2.92
C LYS A 85 -9.19 8.56 -3.70
N GLU A 86 -9.10 8.02 -4.91
CA GLU A 86 -10.24 7.73 -5.79
C GLU A 86 -10.78 6.30 -5.61
N ARG A 87 -10.30 5.57 -4.59
CA ARG A 87 -10.67 4.18 -4.34
C ARG A 87 -11.71 4.11 -3.22
N LYS A 88 -12.74 3.30 -3.44
CA LYS A 88 -13.84 3.08 -2.51
C LYS A 88 -13.79 1.66 -1.98
N PHE A 89 -13.80 1.51 -0.66
CA PHE A 89 -13.85 0.23 0.03
C PHE A 89 -15.15 0.13 0.81
N VAL A 90 -15.78 -1.04 0.77
CA VAL A 90 -17.02 -1.35 1.50
C VAL A 90 -16.85 -2.61 2.31
N VAL A 91 -17.69 -2.79 3.33
CA VAL A 91 -17.69 -4.00 4.14
C VAL A 91 -18.62 -5.04 3.52
N LEU A 92 -18.07 -6.16 3.09
CA LEU A 92 -18.79 -7.34 2.59
C LEU A 92 -18.40 -8.55 3.43
N ASN A 93 -19.39 -9.30 3.95
CA ASN A 93 -19.15 -10.50 4.76
C ASN A 93 -18.13 -10.29 5.90
N ASN A 94 -18.21 -9.14 6.58
CA ASN A 94 -17.31 -8.75 7.66
C ASN A 94 -15.83 -8.58 7.25
N LYS A 95 -15.58 -8.24 5.98
CA LYS A 95 -14.27 -7.90 5.42
C LYS A 95 -14.35 -6.65 4.54
N PHE A 96 -13.25 -5.94 4.39
CA PHE A 96 -13.17 -4.85 3.42
C PHE A 96 -12.91 -5.39 2.01
N ALA A 97 -13.70 -4.93 1.05
CA ALA A 97 -13.50 -5.15 -0.37
C ALA A 97 -13.51 -3.82 -1.11
N GLU A 98 -12.68 -3.68 -2.14
CA GLU A 98 -12.69 -2.49 -3.00
C GLU A 98 -13.82 -2.61 -4.03
N LEU A 99 -14.62 -1.56 -4.18
CA LEU A 99 -15.59 -1.45 -5.27
C LEU A 99 -14.90 -0.92 -6.53
N LEU A 100 -14.78 -1.76 -7.55
CA LEU A 100 -14.17 -1.42 -8.84
C LEU A 100 -15.18 -0.86 -9.84
N TYR A 101 -16.42 -1.33 -9.78
CA TYR A 101 -17.48 -0.94 -10.71
C TYR A 101 -18.85 -1.08 -10.05
N SER A 102 -19.74 -0.13 -10.26
CA SER A 102 -21.15 -0.20 -9.82
C SER A 102 -22.04 0.48 -10.85
N ARG A 103 -22.62 -0.33 -11.74
CA ARG A 103 -23.76 0.03 -12.61
C ARG A 103 -24.50 -1.24 -13.02
N GLY A 104 -25.65 -1.50 -12.38
CA GLY A 104 -26.48 -2.69 -12.61
C GLY A 104 -25.90 -3.99 -12.04
N ILE A 105 -24.57 -4.14 -12.09
CA ILE A 105 -23.80 -5.19 -11.42
C ILE A 105 -22.65 -4.50 -10.67
N GLU A 106 -22.32 -5.03 -9.50
CA GLU A 106 -21.23 -4.56 -8.67
C GLU A 106 -20.04 -5.53 -8.76
N LEU A 107 -18.86 -4.99 -9.07
CA LEU A 107 -17.62 -5.74 -9.10
C LEU A 107 -16.73 -5.29 -7.95
N TYR A 108 -16.24 -6.27 -7.18
CA TYR A 108 -15.38 -6.04 -6.04
C TYR A 108 -14.03 -6.73 -6.20
N ALA A 109 -12.99 -6.13 -5.61
CA ALA A 109 -11.67 -6.74 -5.48
C ALA A 109 -11.33 -7.01 -4.00
N GLU A 110 -10.89 -8.23 -3.74
CA GLU A 110 -10.27 -8.64 -2.48
C GLU A 110 -8.75 -8.51 -2.63
N HIS A 111 -8.12 -7.74 -1.74
CA HIS A 111 -6.68 -7.54 -1.73
C HIS A 111 -6.07 -8.46 -0.68
N LYS A 112 -5.28 -9.45 -1.11
CA LYS A 112 -4.68 -10.43 -0.21
C LYS A 112 -3.25 -10.73 -0.61
N CYS A 113 -2.38 -10.88 0.37
CA CYS A 113 -1.03 -11.41 0.17
C CYS A 113 -0.68 -12.44 1.24
N SER A 114 0.33 -13.25 0.94
CA SER A 114 0.89 -14.24 1.85
C SER A 114 2.41 -14.10 1.90
N VAL A 115 2.98 -14.23 3.08
CA VAL A 115 4.44 -14.25 3.26
C VAL A 115 4.92 -15.69 3.15
N ILE A 116 5.78 -15.95 2.17
CA ILE A 116 6.48 -17.22 2.02
C ILE A 116 7.86 -17.06 2.64
N ALA A 117 8.18 -17.88 3.64
CA ALA A 117 9.50 -17.84 4.27
C ALA A 117 10.59 -18.19 3.24
N PRO A 118 11.75 -17.53 3.26
CA PRO A 118 12.87 -17.96 2.43
C PRO A 118 13.23 -19.39 2.84
N GLY A 119 13.20 -20.30 1.86
CA GLY A 119 13.58 -21.69 2.05
C GLY A 119 14.93 -21.82 2.76
N LYS A 120 15.10 -22.84 3.60
CA LYS A 120 16.41 -23.11 4.21
C LYS A 120 17.41 -23.42 3.09
N PRO A 121 18.61 -22.81 3.07
CA PRO A 121 19.66 -23.20 2.14
C PRO A 121 20.01 -24.67 2.40
N GLY A 122 19.80 -25.51 1.39
CA GLY A 122 20.25 -26.87 1.39
C GLY A 122 21.78 -26.94 1.29
N PRO A 123 22.40 -28.05 1.74
CA PRO A 123 23.85 -28.20 1.79
C PRO A 123 24.56 -28.10 0.42
N TYR A 124 23.82 -28.21 -0.68
CA TYR A 124 24.35 -28.13 -2.06
C TYR A 124 23.85 -26.90 -2.85
N GLY A 125 23.44 -25.83 -2.16
CA GLY A 125 22.99 -24.59 -2.82
C GLY A 125 21.56 -24.66 -3.39
N THR A 126 20.82 -25.72 -3.07
CA THR A 126 19.39 -25.83 -3.37
C THR A 126 18.57 -25.16 -2.27
N THR A 127 17.63 -24.28 -2.58
CA THR A 127 16.63 -23.82 -1.60
C THR A 127 15.44 -24.78 -1.59
N SER A 128 15.11 -25.36 -0.43
CA SER A 128 13.86 -26.12 -0.27
C SER A 128 12.68 -25.16 -0.11
N LEU A 129 11.62 -25.34 -0.92
CA LEU A 129 10.33 -24.70 -0.73
C LEU A 129 9.62 -25.20 0.54
#